data_AF-A0A7Y8Y6E0-F1
#
_entry.id   AF-A0A7Y8Y6E0-F1
#
_cell.length_a   1.000
_cell.length_b   1.000
_cell.length_c   1.000
_cell.angle_alpha   90.00
_cell.angle_beta   90.00
_cell.angle_gamma   90.00
#
_symmetry.space_group_name_H-M   'P 1'
#
loop_
_entity.id
_entity.type
_entity.pdbx_description
1 polymer ?
#
loop_
_entity_poly.entity_id
_entity_poly.type
_entity_poly.pdbx_seq_one_letter_code
_entity_poly.pdbx_strand_id
1 'polypeptide(L)'
;MLKKSISLLFKTGIIFSIVSFLSVMLHLLLRKGVEQPTANIGFPLKFYEQFWAGENDLHWGWNIKHFLIDGILILIVVLIFDQFKSKKL
;
A
#
# COMPACT_ATOMS: atom_id res chain seq x y z
N MET A 1 17.01 -22.52 0.89
CA MET A 1 16.40 -21.46 1.73
C MET A 1 16.25 -20.14 0.98
N LEU A 2 17.34 -19.61 0.39
CA LEU A 2 17.33 -18.35 -0.38
C LEU A 2 16.25 -18.28 -1.48
N LYS A 3 16.09 -19.33 -2.30
CA LYS A 3 15.05 -19.39 -3.35
C LYS A 3 13.61 -19.21 -2.79
N LYS A 4 13.33 -19.78 -1.60
CA LYS A 4 12.02 -19.66 -0.95
C LYS A 4 11.80 -18.24 -0.43
N SER A 5 12.83 -17.63 0.18
CA SER A 5 12.77 -16.24 0.65
C SER A 5 12.57 -15.24 -0.49
N ILE A 6 13.28 -15.41 -1.61
CA ILE A 6 13.09 -14.57 -2.81
C ILE A 6 11.66 -14.71 -3.35
N SER A 7 11.16 -15.94 -3.46
CA SER A 7 9.78 -16.18 -3.91
C SER A 7 8.75 -15.53 -2.99
N LEU A 8 8.97 -15.56 -1.68
CA LEU A 8 8.09 -14.95 -0.68
C LEU A 8 8.09 -13.41 -0.80
N LEU A 9 9.27 -12.80 -0.92
CA LEU A 9 9.41 -11.35 -1.12
C LEU A 9 8.76 -10.90 -2.42
N PHE A 10 8.92 -11.67 -3.50
CA PHE A 10 8.30 -11.37 -4.78
C PHE A 10 6.76 -11.40 -4.69
N LYS A 11 6.18 -12.44 -4.07
CA LYS A 11 4.74 -12.51 -3.81
C LYS A 11 4.24 -11.35 -2.96
N THR A 12 4.99 -11.00 -1.91
CA THR A 12 4.70 -9.86 -1.04
C THR A 12 4.64 -8.56 -1.84
N GLY A 13 5.66 -8.30 -2.68
CA GLY A 13 5.70 -7.11 -3.52
C GLY A 13 4.52 -7.01 -4.48
N ILE A 14 4.13 -8.13 -5.11
CA ILE A 14 2.96 -8.17 -6.00
C ILE A 14 1.67 -7.87 -5.23
N ILE A 15 1.43 -8.56 -4.11
CA ILE A 15 0.22 -8.37 -3.31
C ILE A 15 0.14 -6.94 -2.78
N PHE A 16 1.26 -6.43 -2.26
CA PHE A 16 1.35 -5.04 -1.80
C PHE A 16 1.02 -4.05 -2.92
N SER A 17 1.58 -4.24 -4.12
CA SER A 17 1.33 -3.36 -5.27
C SER A 17 -0.14 -3.37 -5.70
N ILE A 18 -0.78 -4.55 -5.74
CA ILE A 18 -2.20 -4.69 -6.10
C ILE A 18 -3.09 -3.99 -5.07
N VAL A 19 -2.88 -4.27 -3.78
CA VAL A 19 -3.70 -3.69 -2.69
C VAL A 19 -3.51 -2.17 -2.62
N SER A 20 -2.27 -1.70 -2.74
CA SER A 20 -1.92 -0.28 -2.84
C SER A 20 -2.66 0.39 -3.99
N PHE A 21 -2.57 -0.17 -5.21
CA PHE A 21 -3.25 0.36 -6.39
C PHE A 21 -4.76 0.42 -6.20
N LEU A 22 -5.39 -0.67 -5.74
CA LEU A 22 -6.83 -0.72 -5.51
C LEU A 22 -7.28 0.29 -4.46
N SER A 23 -6.51 0.47 -3.37
CA SER A 23 -6.80 1.49 -2.35
C SER A 23 -6.80 2.89 -2.96
N VAL A 24 -5.80 3.20 -3.78
CA VAL A 24 -5.71 4.51 -4.44
C VAL A 24 -6.89 4.72 -5.40
N MET A 25 -7.18 3.74 -6.25
CA MET A 25 -8.29 3.84 -7.21
C MET A 25 -9.64 3.98 -6.50
N LEU A 26 -9.90 3.18 -5.46
CA LEU A 26 -11.13 3.28 -4.68
C LEU A 26 -11.27 4.66 -4.04
N HIS A 27 -10.18 5.21 -3.49
CA HIS A 27 -10.20 6.54 -2.90
C HIS A 27 -10.52 7.63 -3.92
N LEU A 28 -9.95 7.55 -5.13
CA LEU A 28 -10.23 8.49 -6.22
C LEU A 28 -11.68 8.39 -6.71
N LEU A 29 -12.21 7.17 -6.84
CA LEU A 29 -13.59 6.95 -7.26
C LEU A 29 -14.60 7.50 -6.24
N LEU A 30 -14.34 7.29 -4.94
CA LEU A 30 -15.24 7.72 -3.86
C LEU A 30 -15.17 9.23 -3.56
N ARG A 31 -14.06 9.91 -3.88
CA ARG A 31 -13.88 11.35 -3.59
C ARG A 31 -14.30 12.29 -4.72
N LYS A 32 -14.95 11.80 -5.78
CA LYS A 32 -15.42 12.63 -6.90
C LYS A 32 -16.48 13.64 -6.41
N GLY A 33 -16.12 14.93 -6.35
CA GLY A 33 -17.05 16.04 -6.05
C GLY A 33 -16.74 16.90 -4.81
N VAL A 34 -15.63 16.68 -4.10
CA VAL A 34 -15.21 17.55 -2.99
C VAL A 34 -14.22 18.59 -3.52
N GLU A 35 -14.50 19.88 -3.34
CA GLU A 35 -13.79 20.96 -4.03
C GLU A 35 -12.32 21.11 -3.65
N GLN A 36 -11.86 20.64 -2.48
CA GLN A 36 -10.43 20.67 -2.13
C GLN A 36 -10.04 19.56 -1.13
N PRO A 37 -9.83 18.30 -1.56
CA PRO A 37 -9.37 17.27 -0.65
C PRO A 37 -7.84 17.24 -0.68
N THR A 38 -7.18 17.56 0.43
CA THR A 38 -5.87 16.97 0.71
C THR A 38 -6.05 15.45 0.67
N ALA A 39 -5.48 14.80 -0.33
CA ALA A 39 -5.68 13.38 -0.56
C ALA A 39 -4.66 12.61 0.27
N ASN A 40 -5.10 12.13 1.43
CA ASN A 40 -4.33 11.23 2.27
C ASN A 40 -4.76 9.80 1.94
N ILE A 41 -4.03 9.19 1.01
CA ILE A 41 -4.37 7.92 0.36
C ILE A 41 -3.29 6.88 0.68
N GLY A 42 -3.67 5.62 0.85
CA GLY A 42 -2.71 4.54 1.05
C GLY A 42 -3.36 3.35 1.74
N PHE A 43 -2.61 2.26 1.90
CA PHE A 43 -3.10 1.08 2.59
C PHE A 43 -1.97 0.25 3.21
N PRO A 44 -2.17 -0.22 4.47
CA PRO A 44 -3.20 0.20 5.44
C PRO A 44 -2.98 1.59 6.04
N LEU A 45 -1.76 2.13 5.97
CA LEU A 45 -1.43 3.47 6.38
C LEU A 45 -1.43 4.41 5.17
N LYS A 46 -1.69 5.69 5.43
CA LYS A 46 -1.68 6.73 4.40
C LYS A 46 -0.22 7.04 4.05
N PHE A 47 0.25 6.56 2.90
CA PHE A 47 1.62 6.83 2.45
C PHE A 47 1.70 7.73 1.23
N TYR A 48 0.59 8.02 0.56
CA TYR A 48 0.51 9.02 -0.50
C TYR A 48 -0.22 10.24 0.03
N GLU A 49 0.45 11.37 0.01
CA GLU A 49 -0.05 12.65 0.50
C GLU A 49 -0.12 13.61 -0.67
N GLN A 50 -1.32 14.06 -1.02
CA GLN A 50 -1.53 15.18 -1.93
C GLN A 50 -1.97 16.38 -1.10
N PHE A 51 -1.22 17.48 -1.17
CA PHE A 51 -1.49 18.68 -0.40
C PHE A 51 -1.27 19.93 -1.26
N TRP A 52 -2.02 20.97 -0.93
CA TRP A 52 -1.95 22.26 -1.62
C TRP A 52 -1.00 23.16 -0.86
N ALA A 53 -0.02 23.75 -1.54
CA ALA A 53 0.87 24.78 -0.98
C ALA A 53 0.51 26.20 -1.44
N GLY A 54 -0.54 26.34 -2.27
CA GLY A 54 -1.10 27.60 -2.76
C GLY A 54 -2.35 27.34 -3.62
N GLU A 55 -3.04 28.38 -4.09
CA GLU A 55 -4.26 28.23 -4.92
C GLU A 55 -4.04 27.41 -6.20
N ASN A 56 -2.81 27.39 -6.75
CA ASN A 56 -2.45 26.63 -7.95
C ASN A 56 -1.24 25.70 -7.76
N ASP A 57 -0.68 25.62 -6.55
CA ASP A 57 0.51 24.82 -6.27
C ASP A 57 0.12 23.50 -5.61
N LEU A 58 0.02 22.48 -6.46
CA LEU A 58 -0.23 21.11 -6.04
C LEU A 58 1.09 20.40 -5.74
N HIS A 59 1.23 19.90 -4.52
CA HIS A 59 2.34 19.06 -4.11
C HIS A 59 1.88 17.64 -3.84
N TRP A 60 2.80 16.71 -4.11
CA TRP A 60 2.65 15.31 -3.76
C TRP A 60 3.86 14.85 -2.96
N GLY A 61 3.59 14.03 -1.96
CA GLY A 61 4.57 13.48 -1.04
C GLY A 61 4.31 12.01 -0.78
N TRP A 62 5.37 11.32 -0.39
CA TRP A 62 5.29 9.94 0.06
C TRP A 62 5.74 9.87 1.51
N ASN A 63 4.88 9.34 2.38
CA ASN A 63 5.28 8.97 3.72
C ASN A 63 5.96 7.60 3.68
N ILE A 64 7.28 7.62 3.45
CA ILE A 64 8.11 6.43 3.28
C ILE A 64 8.00 5.50 4.51
N LYS A 65 7.83 6.05 5.72
CA LYS A 65 7.66 5.25 6.94
C LYS A 65 6.40 4.39 6.86
N HIS A 66 5.28 4.99 6.48
CA HIS A 66 4.02 4.28 6.31
C HIS A 66 4.10 3.24 5.19
N PHE A 67 4.71 3.60 4.05
CA PHE A 67 4.93 2.67 2.94
C PHE A 67 5.69 1.40 3.38
N LEU A 68 6.77 1.57 4.17
CA LEU A 68 7.56 0.44 4.66
C LEU A 68 6.79 -0.41 5.68
N ILE A 69 6.06 0.21 6.60
CA ILE A 69 5.23 -0.50 7.59
C ILE A 69 4.18 -1.34 6.88
N ASP A 70 3.53 -0.79 5.86
CA ASP A 70 2.51 -1.46 5.08
C ASP A 70 3.08 -2.67 4.32
N GLY A 71 4.28 -2.53 3.75
CA GLY A 71 5.02 -3.65 3.15
C GLY A 71 5.33 -4.77 4.15
N ILE A 72 5.72 -4.41 5.39
CA ILE A 72 5.96 -5.38 6.48
C ILE A 72 4.66 -6.08 6.88
N LEU A 73 3.54 -5.36 6.94
CA LEU A 73 2.24 -5.94 7.28
C LEU A 73 1.80 -6.97 6.23
N ILE A 74 1.94 -6.66 4.94
CA ILE A 74 1.67 -7.64 3.87
C ILE A 74 2.61 -8.84 3.97
N LEU A 75 3.89 -8.62 4.30
CA LEU A 75 4.84 -9.72 4.48
C LEU A 75 4.41 -10.66 5.62
N ILE A 76 3.96 -10.12 6.75
CA ILE A 76 3.45 -10.91 7.89
C ILE A 76 2.23 -11.72 7.45
N VAL A 77 1.28 -11.11 6.74
CA VAL A 77 0.09 -11.81 6.22
C VAL A 77 0.50 -12.95 5.28
N VAL A 78 1.39 -12.71 4.33
CA VAL A 78 1.88 -13.72 3.39
C VAL A 78 2.60 -14.86 4.11
N LEU A 79 3.40 -14.56 5.14
CA LEU A 79 4.04 -15.57 5.98
C LEU A 79 3.02 -16.45 6.69
N ILE A 80 2.02 -15.85 7.32
CA ILE A 80 0.94 -16.57 8.00
C ILE A 80 0.23 -17.51 7.01
N PHE A 81 -0.12 -17.01 5.82
CA PHE A 81 -0.74 -17.83 4.77
C PHE A 81 0.15 -18.99 4.29
N ASP A 82 1.46 -18.78 4.09
CA ASP A 82 2.41 -19.84 3.69
C ASP A 82 2.54 -20.92 4.77
N GLN A 83 2.52 -20.52 6.05
CA GLN A 83 2.57 -21.43 7.20
C GLN A 83 1.29 -22.29 7.27
N PHE A 84 0.10 -21.69 7.12
CA PHE A 84 -1.15 -22.44 7.09
C PHE A 84 -1.24 -23.40 5.91
N LYS A 85 -0.74 -23.00 4.73
CA LYS A 85 -0.66 -23.88 3.57
C LYS A 85 0.27 -25.07 3.84
N SER A 86 1.40 -24.83 4.50
CA SER A 86 2.40 -25.86 4.80
C SER A 86 1.96 -26.85 5.89
N LYS A 87 1.01 -26.46 6.76
CA LYS A 87 0.42 -27.33 7.81
C LYS A 87 -0.78 -28.17 7.34
N LYS A 88 -1.32 -27.90 6.15
CA LYS A 88 -2.47 -28.62 5.56
C LYS A 88 -2.06 -29.81 4.67
N LEU A 89 -0.78 -30.17 4.66
CA LEU A 89 -0.16 -31.34 4.04
C LEU A 89 0.54 -32.14 5.13
#